data_AF-A0A7K3GUK5-F1
#
_entry.id   AF-A0A7K3GUK5-F1
#
_cell.length_a   1.000
_cell.length_b   1.000
_cell.length_c   1.000
_cell.angle_alpha   90.00
_cell.angle_beta   90.00
_cell.angle_gamma   90.00
#
_symmetry.space_group_name_H-M   'P 1'
#
loop_
_entity.id
_entity.type
_entity.pdbx_description
1 polymer ?
#
loop_
_entity_poly.entity_id
_entity_poly.type
_entity_poly.pdbx_seq_one_letter_code
_entity_poly.pdbx_strand_id
1 'polypeptide(L)'
;LDAVPTTREVARALLPEVAAEHPGVGLHHLHYPDEGAKSSQLVHAVERLPELLPPDAAPSFTYVGLYDADSQPDLDTLTHLAAAVSPDGGGPAPDLVQQLPLQLRRPHAARPGGADVLLRAHALADLRRRAGVEAHRLLARRRIRAARLPAGVTAVAEPVVYGVGAGLFVRHDTLVSIGMYEEPVDDLLVGYKLSSAGAVMEVLPVFNLVDRYSGTAALGKAYALVAHGSLAGCRRLLTDPVLRAFRLRNTVVLVKEGLDTLWWFAGPAVVLAALGTLVARGAHGPLLAWAFAASSYTLLHAWWCVRRARRWLAAHRGADARAEPPGGPAAPVRVPVLLLAFLFQPLLHWAGPVRHLARVLRGGPPVLGKTER
;
A
#
# COMPACT_ATOMS: atom_id res chain seq x y z
N LEU A 1 -17.21 33.50 0.51
CA LEU A 1 -16.57 32.18 0.35
C LEU A 1 -17.32 31.27 1.29
N ASP A 2 -18.27 30.50 0.78
CA ASP A 2 -19.04 29.57 1.62
C ASP A 2 -18.07 28.54 2.23
N ALA A 3 -18.24 28.27 3.52
CA ALA A 3 -17.39 27.33 4.24
C ALA A 3 -17.49 25.95 3.57
N VAL A 4 -16.34 25.31 3.35
CA VAL A 4 -16.32 23.92 2.86
C VAL A 4 -16.98 23.05 3.93
N PRO A 5 -18.00 22.24 3.58
CA PRO A 5 -18.72 21.44 4.56
C PRO A 5 -17.78 20.42 5.21
N THR A 6 -17.99 20.19 6.51
CA THR A 6 -17.30 19.15 7.27
C THR A 6 -17.73 17.75 6.82
N THR A 7 -16.89 16.74 7.04
CA THR A 7 -17.25 15.33 6.76
C THR A 7 -18.55 14.92 7.46
N ARG A 8 -18.80 15.43 8.67
CA ARG A 8 -20.03 15.20 9.42
C ARG A 8 -21.27 15.77 8.71
N GLU A 9 -21.17 16.98 8.16
CA GLU A 9 -22.27 17.61 7.41
C GLU A 9 -22.53 16.89 6.09
N VAL A 10 -21.46 16.52 5.37
CA VAL A 10 -21.57 15.73 4.14
C VAL A 10 -22.23 14.37 4.41
N ALA A 11 -21.80 13.65 5.45
CA ALA A 11 -22.39 12.37 5.83
C ALA A 11 -23.87 12.52 6.24
N ARG A 12 -24.21 13.52 7.05
CA ARG A 12 -25.61 13.76 7.45
C ARG A 12 -26.52 14.04 6.26
N ALA A 13 -26.02 14.75 5.25
CA ALA A 13 -26.78 15.07 4.05
C ALA A 13 -26.93 13.86 3.11
N LEU A 14 -25.86 13.09 2.87
CA LEU A 14 -25.83 12.05 1.83
C LEU A 14 -26.28 10.67 2.30
N LEU A 15 -26.01 10.28 3.56
CA LEU A 15 -26.26 8.90 3.99
C LEU A 15 -27.73 8.46 3.93
N PRO A 16 -28.74 9.30 4.24
CA PRO A 16 -30.13 8.89 4.09
C PRO A 16 -30.52 8.51 2.66
N GLU A 17 -30.02 9.26 1.68
CA GLU A 17 -30.25 8.99 0.25
C GLU A 17 -29.57 7.69 -0.18
N VAL A 18 -28.29 7.51 0.18
CA VAL A 18 -27.53 6.28 -0.13
C VAL A 18 -28.15 5.05 0.55
N ALA A 19 -28.64 5.18 1.78
CA ALA A 19 -29.33 4.10 2.48
C ALA A 19 -30.65 3.72 1.80
N ALA A 20 -31.38 4.69 1.25
CA ALA A 20 -32.62 4.44 0.50
C ALA A 20 -32.37 3.71 -0.82
N GLU A 21 -31.25 3.98 -1.50
CA GLU A 21 -30.83 3.26 -2.71
C GLU A 21 -30.36 1.82 -2.42
N HIS A 22 -29.95 1.53 -1.18
CA HIS A 22 -29.35 0.25 -0.79
C HIS A 22 -29.96 -0.32 0.51
N PRO A 23 -31.25 -0.69 0.53
CA PRO A 23 -31.98 -1.05 1.76
C PRO A 23 -31.47 -2.31 2.48
N GLY A 24 -30.65 -3.14 1.82
CA GLY A 24 -30.01 -4.31 2.42
C GLY A 24 -28.62 -4.06 3.02
N VAL A 25 -28.13 -2.81 2.99
CA VAL A 25 -26.80 -2.43 3.47
C VAL A 25 -26.92 -1.63 4.76
N GLY A 26 -26.34 -2.13 5.86
CA GLY A 26 -26.20 -1.39 7.10
C GLY A 26 -25.24 -0.22 6.92
N LEU A 27 -25.77 1.00 6.81
CA LEU A 27 -24.98 2.22 6.62
C LEU A 27 -25.00 3.06 7.89
N HIS A 28 -23.83 3.25 8.50
CA HIS A 28 -23.69 3.93 9.78
C HIS A 28 -22.65 5.04 9.71
N HIS A 29 -22.95 6.17 10.34
CA HIS A 29 -21.96 7.21 10.59
C HIS A 29 -21.52 7.17 12.05
N LEU A 30 -20.27 6.81 12.27
CA LEU A 30 -19.64 6.87 13.58
C LEU A 30 -18.75 8.11 13.67
N HIS A 31 -18.85 8.82 14.78
CA HIS A 31 -17.98 9.96 15.07
C HIS A 31 -17.14 9.63 16.29
N TYR A 32 -15.82 9.61 16.11
CA TYR A 32 -14.87 9.51 17.21
C TYR A 32 -14.86 10.82 18.00
N PRO A 33 -15.24 10.82 19.30
CA PRO A 33 -15.47 12.04 20.05
C PRO A 33 -14.18 12.72 20.55
N ASP A 34 -13.08 11.98 20.63
CA ASP A 34 -11.83 12.43 21.22
C ASP A 34 -10.81 12.90 20.16
N GLU A 35 -9.70 13.47 20.62
CA GLU A 35 -8.55 13.75 19.75
C GLU A 35 -7.87 12.43 19.35
N GLY A 36 -7.55 12.28 18.06
CA GLY A 36 -6.84 11.10 17.58
C GLY A 36 -6.61 11.09 16.07
N ALA A 37 -5.63 10.32 15.62
CA ALA A 37 -5.36 10.14 14.20
C ALA A 37 -6.28 9.08 13.58
N LYS A 38 -5.98 8.72 12.32
CA LYS A 38 -6.72 7.70 11.57
C LYS A 38 -6.86 6.38 12.34
N SER A 39 -5.76 5.85 12.90
CA SER A 39 -5.78 4.57 13.62
C SER A 39 -6.74 4.57 14.81
N SER A 40 -6.78 5.67 15.57
CA SER A 40 -7.70 5.84 16.72
C SER A 40 -9.17 5.77 16.29
N GLN A 41 -9.52 6.42 15.18
CA GLN A 41 -10.87 6.37 14.62
C GLN A 41 -11.24 4.97 14.11
N LEU A 42 -10.27 4.23 13.53
CA LEU A 42 -10.49 2.86 13.08
C LEU A 42 -10.68 1.89 14.25
N VAL A 43 -9.89 2.01 15.32
CA VAL A 43 -10.08 1.22 16.54
C VAL A 43 -11.47 1.47 17.11
N HIS A 44 -11.87 2.73 17.24
CA HIS A 44 -13.22 3.09 17.70
C HIS A 44 -14.31 2.45 16.83
N ALA A 45 -14.16 2.47 15.52
CA ALA A 45 -15.14 1.84 14.62
C ALA A 45 -15.22 0.31 14.82
N VAL A 46 -14.08 -0.36 15.01
CA VAL A 46 -14.03 -1.81 15.27
C VAL A 46 -14.69 -2.17 16.60
N GLU A 47 -14.43 -1.39 17.66
CA GLU A 47 -15.03 -1.60 18.99
C GLU A 47 -16.56 -1.49 18.99
N ARG A 48 -17.13 -0.74 18.04
CA ARG A 48 -18.58 -0.58 17.88
C ARG A 48 -19.24 -1.67 17.05
N LEU A 49 -18.49 -2.53 16.35
CA LEU A 49 -19.06 -3.58 15.49
C LEU A 49 -20.06 -4.50 16.19
N PRO A 50 -19.89 -4.93 17.45
CA PRO A 50 -20.88 -5.77 18.13
C PRO A 50 -22.27 -5.13 18.25
N GLU A 51 -22.37 -3.79 18.26
CA GLU A 51 -23.64 -3.06 18.30
C GLU A 51 -24.26 -2.84 16.92
N LEU A 52 -23.44 -2.91 15.86
CA LEU A 52 -23.82 -2.58 14.49
C LEU A 52 -24.11 -3.81 13.63
N LEU A 53 -23.48 -4.93 13.96
CA LEU A 53 -23.64 -6.18 13.23
C LEU A 53 -24.88 -6.94 13.71
N PRO A 54 -25.46 -7.82 12.85
CA PRO A 54 -26.51 -8.75 13.27
C PRO A 54 -26.08 -9.57 14.50
N PRO A 55 -27.00 -9.94 15.42
CA PRO A 55 -26.68 -10.68 16.64
C PRO A 55 -26.00 -12.05 16.41
N ASP A 56 -26.20 -12.65 15.23
CA ASP A 56 -25.64 -13.92 14.81
C ASP A 56 -24.30 -13.78 14.04
N ALA A 57 -23.80 -12.56 13.86
CA ALA A 57 -22.53 -12.31 13.18
C ALA A 57 -21.34 -12.88 13.98
N ALA A 58 -20.73 -13.95 13.46
CA ALA A 58 -19.55 -14.56 14.07
C ALA A 58 -18.26 -13.78 13.70
N PRO A 59 -17.42 -13.37 14.67
CA PRO A 59 -16.15 -12.71 14.38
C PRO A 59 -15.20 -13.51 13.48
N SER A 60 -15.22 -14.84 13.58
CA SER A 60 -14.43 -15.76 12.74
C SER A 60 -14.95 -15.91 11.31
N PHE A 61 -16.08 -15.28 10.98
CA PHE A 61 -16.64 -15.23 9.62
C PHE A 61 -16.98 -13.79 9.19
N THR A 62 -16.46 -12.80 9.93
CA THR A 62 -16.63 -11.38 9.64
C THR A 62 -15.30 -10.79 9.21
N TYR A 63 -15.30 -10.00 8.14
CA TYR A 63 -14.11 -9.31 7.65
C TYR A 63 -14.29 -7.79 7.75
N VAL A 64 -13.29 -7.12 8.31
CA VAL A 64 -13.21 -5.66 8.41
C VAL A 64 -12.41 -5.16 7.22
N GLY A 65 -13.08 -4.49 6.29
CA GLY A 65 -12.46 -3.86 5.11
C GLY A 65 -12.21 -2.37 5.34
N LEU A 66 -11.05 -1.87 4.89
CA LEU A 66 -10.70 -0.45 4.98
C LEU A 66 -10.58 0.20 3.61
N TYR A 67 -11.18 1.37 3.46
CA TYR A 67 -10.99 2.24 2.31
C TYR A 67 -10.73 3.68 2.76
N ASP A 68 -9.78 4.32 2.09
CA ASP A 68 -9.59 5.77 2.21
C ASP A 68 -10.75 6.47 1.46
N ALA A 69 -11.11 7.69 1.82
CA ALA A 69 -12.24 8.40 1.21
C ALA A 69 -12.09 8.68 -0.30
N ASP A 70 -10.87 8.63 -0.82
CA ASP A 70 -10.53 8.76 -2.25
C ASP A 70 -10.43 7.42 -2.97
N SER A 71 -10.74 6.31 -2.30
CA SER A 71 -10.71 4.97 -2.85
C SER A 71 -11.96 4.64 -3.67
N GLN A 72 -11.76 3.86 -4.71
CA GLN A 72 -12.79 3.29 -5.56
C GLN A 72 -12.51 1.83 -5.83
N PRO A 73 -13.07 0.94 -4.98
CA PRO A 73 -12.97 -0.49 -5.23
C PRO A 73 -13.64 -0.90 -6.55
N ASP A 74 -13.28 -2.10 -7.02
CA ASP A 74 -14.06 -2.81 -8.04
C ASP A 74 -15.50 -3.05 -7.53
N LEU A 75 -16.47 -3.02 -8.43
CA LEU A 75 -17.84 -3.41 -8.11
C LEU A 75 -17.92 -4.89 -7.71
N ASP A 76 -17.05 -5.73 -8.25
CA ASP A 76 -17.03 -7.17 -7.97
C ASP A 76 -16.15 -7.54 -6.75
N THR A 77 -15.67 -6.55 -5.98
CA THR A 77 -14.74 -6.77 -4.85
C THR A 77 -15.32 -7.72 -3.80
N LEU A 78 -16.55 -7.47 -3.35
CA LEU A 78 -17.17 -8.30 -2.31
C LEU A 78 -17.49 -9.71 -2.82
N THR A 79 -17.81 -9.87 -4.11
CA THR A 79 -17.96 -11.18 -4.76
C THR A 79 -16.64 -11.97 -4.71
N HIS A 80 -15.52 -11.32 -5.06
CA HIS A 80 -14.21 -11.95 -4.98
C HIS A 80 -13.77 -12.25 -3.55
N LEU A 81 -14.09 -11.37 -2.60
CA LEU A 81 -13.84 -11.62 -1.17
C LEU A 81 -14.63 -12.83 -0.69
N ALA A 82 -15.94 -12.88 -0.95
CA ALA A 82 -16.81 -13.99 -0.57
C ALA A 82 -16.30 -15.33 -1.12
N ALA A 83 -15.86 -15.34 -2.40
CA ALA A 83 -15.25 -16.52 -3.00
C ALA A 83 -13.92 -16.93 -2.33
N ALA A 84 -13.09 -15.95 -1.97
CA ALA A 84 -11.79 -16.19 -1.33
C ALA A 84 -11.90 -16.70 0.12
N VAL A 85 -12.98 -16.35 0.82
CA VAL A 85 -13.21 -16.75 2.22
C VAL A 85 -14.18 -17.93 2.37
N SER A 86 -14.74 -18.42 1.25
CA SER A 86 -15.71 -19.51 1.25
C SER A 86 -15.09 -20.83 1.76
N PRO A 87 -15.79 -21.58 2.64
CA PRO A 87 -15.35 -22.90 3.11
C PRO A 87 -15.08 -23.91 1.99
N ASP A 88 -15.81 -23.78 0.87
CA ASP A 88 -15.70 -24.66 -0.29
C ASP A 88 -14.39 -24.47 -1.07
N GLY A 89 -13.61 -23.43 -0.74
CA GLY A 89 -12.32 -23.12 -1.35
C GLY A 89 -11.19 -24.09 -1.03
N GLY A 90 -11.44 -25.15 -0.23
CA GLY A 90 -10.50 -26.25 0.01
C GLY A 90 -9.29 -25.90 0.90
N GLY A 91 -9.33 -24.78 1.62
CA GLY A 91 -8.27 -24.31 2.51
C GLY A 91 -8.82 -23.50 3.69
N PRO A 92 -7.98 -23.20 4.70
CA PRO A 92 -8.39 -22.36 5.82
C PRO A 92 -8.76 -20.97 5.33
N ALA A 93 -9.83 -20.40 5.89
CA ALA A 93 -10.25 -19.02 5.60
C ALA A 93 -9.07 -18.06 5.87
N PRO A 94 -8.77 -17.13 4.94
CA PRO A 94 -7.62 -16.25 5.07
C PRO A 94 -7.81 -15.28 6.24
N ASP A 95 -6.76 -15.02 7.00
CA ASP A 95 -6.75 -14.02 8.06
C ASP A 95 -6.73 -12.59 7.49
N LEU A 96 -6.11 -12.43 6.33
CA LEU A 96 -6.00 -11.18 5.60
C LEU A 96 -6.22 -11.40 4.11
N VAL A 97 -7.02 -10.53 3.51
CA VAL A 97 -7.25 -10.47 2.08
C VAL A 97 -6.92 -9.05 1.60
N GLN A 98 -6.03 -8.95 0.63
CA GLN A 98 -5.59 -7.67 0.09
C GLN A 98 -6.15 -7.45 -1.32
N GLN A 99 -6.97 -6.42 -1.49
CA GLN A 99 -7.19 -5.75 -2.76
C GLN A 99 -6.07 -4.71 -2.97
N LEU A 100 -5.34 -4.81 -4.06
CA LEU A 100 -4.18 -3.93 -4.28
C LEU A 100 -4.63 -2.55 -4.78
N PRO A 101 -4.14 -1.44 -4.19
CA PRO A 101 -4.45 -0.11 -4.70
C PRO A 101 -3.68 0.19 -5.99
N LEU A 102 -4.27 0.98 -6.89
CA LEU A 102 -3.67 1.49 -8.12
C LEU A 102 -3.88 2.99 -8.23
N GLN A 103 -2.79 3.75 -8.29
CA GLN A 103 -2.80 5.20 -8.48
C GLN A 103 -3.06 5.62 -9.92
N LEU A 104 -4.15 5.17 -10.52
CA LEU A 104 -4.46 5.43 -11.92
C LEU A 104 -5.56 6.48 -12.09
N ARG A 105 -6.17 6.98 -11.02
CA ARG A 105 -7.27 7.95 -11.11
C ARG A 105 -6.79 9.39 -10.89
N ARG A 106 -7.31 10.32 -11.71
CA ARG A 106 -7.35 11.77 -11.43
C ARG A 106 -8.24 12.56 -12.43
N PRO A 107 -9.57 12.41 -12.42
CA PRO A 107 -10.45 13.11 -13.37
C PRO A 107 -10.37 14.65 -13.28
N HIS A 108 -9.98 15.22 -12.13
CA HIS A 108 -10.01 16.67 -11.90
C HIS A 108 -8.65 17.35 -11.74
N ALA A 109 -7.53 16.65 -12.01
CA ALA A 109 -6.21 17.16 -11.62
C ALA A 109 -5.05 16.84 -12.59
N ALA A 110 -5.34 16.56 -13.85
CA ALA A 110 -4.32 16.66 -14.90
C ALA A 110 -3.85 18.11 -15.00
N ARG A 111 -2.55 18.34 -14.81
CA ARG A 111 -1.94 19.67 -14.90
C ARG A 111 -0.92 19.68 -16.03
N PRO A 112 -0.77 20.78 -16.79
CA PRO A 112 0.30 20.88 -17.76
C PRO A 112 1.68 20.92 -17.06
N GLY A 113 2.69 20.37 -17.72
CA GLY A 113 4.10 20.52 -17.33
C GLY A 113 4.78 19.26 -16.77
N GLY A 114 6.09 19.37 -16.55
CA GLY A 114 6.95 18.23 -16.18
C GLY A 114 6.61 17.57 -14.84
N ALA A 115 6.02 18.31 -13.90
CA ALA A 115 5.61 17.75 -12.60
C ALA A 115 4.49 16.69 -12.76
N ASP A 116 3.53 16.90 -13.66
CA ASP A 116 2.48 15.90 -13.93
C ASP A 116 3.04 14.65 -14.61
N VAL A 117 4.03 14.82 -15.49
CA VAL A 117 4.77 13.68 -16.08
C VAL A 117 5.43 12.83 -14.99
N LEU A 118 6.09 13.45 -14.00
CA LEU A 118 6.69 12.74 -12.88
C LEU A 118 5.64 12.03 -12.00
N LEU A 119 4.48 12.64 -11.77
CA LEU A 119 3.39 12.01 -11.01
C LEU A 119 2.73 10.84 -11.77
N ARG A 120 2.64 10.90 -13.10
CA ARG A 120 2.19 9.78 -13.93
C ARG A 120 3.20 8.65 -13.99
N ALA A 121 4.48 8.99 -14.09
CA ALA A 121 5.55 8.02 -13.97
C ALA A 121 5.56 7.36 -12.58
N HIS A 122 5.16 8.09 -11.54
CA HIS A 122 4.96 7.51 -10.22
C HIS A 122 3.87 6.45 -10.20
N ALA A 123 2.71 6.69 -10.82
CA ALA A 123 1.65 5.70 -10.92
C ALA A 123 2.13 4.37 -11.53
N LEU A 124 3.03 4.43 -12.52
CA LEU A 124 3.68 3.25 -13.10
C LEU A 124 4.63 2.56 -12.13
N ALA A 125 5.40 3.33 -11.35
CA ALA A 125 6.27 2.78 -10.31
C ALA A 125 5.48 2.12 -9.19
N ASP A 126 4.38 2.73 -8.77
CA ASP A 126 3.47 2.16 -7.77
C ASP A 126 2.82 0.88 -8.30
N LEU A 127 2.25 0.88 -9.52
CA LEU A 127 1.75 -0.34 -10.17
C LEU A 127 2.78 -1.48 -10.17
N ARG A 128 4.02 -1.18 -10.58
CA ARG A 128 5.12 -2.16 -10.57
C ARG A 128 5.32 -2.74 -9.17
N ARG A 129 5.31 -1.89 -8.14
CA ARG A 129 5.46 -2.33 -6.75
C ARG A 129 4.26 -3.18 -6.30
N ARG A 130 3.04 -2.68 -6.46
CA ARG A 130 1.83 -3.36 -5.98
C ARG A 130 1.63 -4.70 -6.65
N ALA A 131 1.73 -4.77 -7.97
CA ALA A 131 1.43 -6.00 -8.67
C ALA A 131 2.66 -6.89 -8.92
N GLY A 132 3.84 -6.30 -9.09
CA GLY A 132 5.08 -7.06 -9.33
C GLY A 132 5.76 -7.54 -8.05
N VAL A 133 5.59 -6.81 -6.93
CA VAL A 133 6.21 -7.14 -5.64
C VAL A 133 5.17 -7.63 -4.65
N GLU A 134 4.16 -6.82 -4.29
CA GLU A 134 3.23 -7.20 -3.21
C GLU A 134 2.34 -8.39 -3.59
N ALA A 135 1.71 -8.37 -4.77
CA ALA A 135 0.95 -9.52 -5.26
C ALA A 135 1.84 -10.77 -5.35
N HIS A 136 3.07 -10.61 -5.83
CA HIS A 136 4.02 -11.72 -5.92
C HIS A 136 4.36 -12.30 -4.56
N ARG A 137 4.56 -11.46 -3.53
CA ARG A 137 4.83 -11.90 -2.16
C ARG A 137 3.66 -12.73 -1.60
N LEU A 138 2.43 -12.26 -1.79
CA LEU A 138 1.22 -12.99 -1.38
C LEU A 138 1.10 -14.35 -2.10
N LEU A 139 1.25 -14.36 -3.43
CA LEU A 139 1.22 -15.59 -4.23
C LEU A 139 2.37 -16.55 -3.89
N ALA A 140 3.57 -16.02 -3.59
CA ALA A 140 4.72 -16.82 -3.20
C ALA A 140 4.50 -17.49 -1.83
N ARG A 141 3.88 -16.80 -0.85
CA ARG A 141 3.50 -17.41 0.43
C ARG A 141 2.58 -18.60 0.22
N ARG A 142 1.54 -18.45 -0.62
CA ARG A 142 0.63 -19.55 -0.96
C ARG A 142 1.38 -20.76 -1.52
N ARG A 143 2.30 -20.54 -2.47
CA ARG A 143 3.12 -21.61 -3.07
C ARG A 143 4.05 -22.27 -2.04
N ILE A 144 4.71 -21.50 -1.20
CA ILE A 144 5.62 -22.00 -0.16
C ILE A 144 4.84 -22.87 0.85
N ARG A 145 3.64 -22.45 1.25
CA ARG A 145 2.76 -23.25 2.12
C ARG A 145 2.31 -24.53 1.46
N ALA A 146 1.93 -24.48 0.18
CA ALA A 146 1.54 -25.65 -0.59
C ALA A 146 2.68 -26.69 -0.70
N ALA A 147 3.95 -26.25 -0.65
CA ALA A 147 5.11 -27.13 -0.65
C ALA A 147 5.34 -27.91 0.65
N ARG A 148 4.56 -27.64 1.72
CA ARG A 148 4.59 -28.37 3.01
C ARG A 148 6.00 -28.51 3.62
N LEU A 149 6.82 -27.46 3.49
CA LEU A 149 8.18 -27.43 4.04
C LEU A 149 8.19 -27.43 5.58
N PRO A 150 9.28 -27.87 6.22
CA PRO A 150 9.43 -27.79 7.68
C PRO A 150 9.22 -26.36 8.18
N ALA A 151 8.60 -26.20 9.35
CA ALA A 151 8.14 -24.89 9.84
C ALA A 151 9.23 -23.80 9.88
N GLY A 152 10.47 -24.15 10.25
CA GLY A 152 11.60 -23.21 10.24
C GLY A 152 12.00 -22.77 8.83
N VAL A 153 11.99 -23.69 7.86
CA VAL A 153 12.28 -23.37 6.45
C VAL A 153 11.15 -22.51 5.88
N THR A 154 9.89 -22.85 6.14
CA THR A 154 8.74 -22.04 5.76
C THR A 154 8.84 -20.62 6.32
N ALA A 155 9.17 -20.47 7.60
CA ALA A 155 9.31 -19.16 8.23
C ALA A 155 10.37 -18.29 7.53
N VAL A 156 11.52 -18.88 7.16
CA VAL A 156 12.60 -18.18 6.46
C VAL A 156 12.27 -17.93 4.99
N ALA A 157 11.59 -18.84 4.31
CA ALA A 157 11.27 -18.74 2.89
C ALA A 157 10.12 -17.75 2.62
N GLU A 158 9.09 -17.71 3.48
CA GLU A 158 7.92 -16.86 3.29
C GLU A 158 8.32 -15.38 3.23
N PRO A 159 7.93 -14.64 2.17
CA PRO A 159 8.15 -13.20 2.15
C PRO A 159 7.28 -12.49 3.19
N VAL A 160 7.76 -11.33 3.65
CA VAL A 160 7.00 -10.43 4.51
C VAL A 160 5.92 -9.73 3.68
N VAL A 161 4.70 -9.68 4.20
CA VAL A 161 3.60 -8.92 3.61
C VAL A 161 3.35 -7.71 4.49
N TYR A 162 3.23 -6.55 3.86
CA TYR A 162 3.08 -5.29 4.57
C TYR A 162 1.66 -4.99 5.01
N GLY A 163 0.65 -5.42 4.25
CA GLY A 163 -0.66 -4.79 4.37
C GLY A 163 -0.56 -3.39 3.77
N VAL A 164 -1.34 -3.14 2.72
CA VAL A 164 -1.19 -1.91 1.93
C VAL A 164 -2.51 -1.17 1.89
N GLY A 165 -2.55 -0.08 2.64
CA GLY A 165 -3.54 0.99 2.59
C GLY A 165 -4.98 0.51 2.49
N ALA A 166 -5.72 1.22 1.65
CA ALA A 166 -7.09 0.91 1.31
C ALA A 166 -7.19 -0.37 0.45
N GLY A 167 -8.30 -1.10 0.62
CA GLY A 167 -8.49 -2.44 0.06
C GLY A 167 -7.95 -3.56 0.95
N LEU A 168 -7.61 -3.27 2.20
CA LEU A 168 -7.19 -4.25 3.18
C LEU A 168 -8.43 -4.83 3.90
N PHE A 169 -8.59 -6.14 3.87
CA PHE A 169 -9.62 -6.87 4.62
C PHE A 169 -8.95 -7.79 5.65
N VAL A 170 -9.31 -7.67 6.92
CA VAL A 170 -8.78 -8.52 7.99
C VAL A 170 -9.95 -9.21 8.68
N ARG A 171 -9.81 -10.50 8.97
CA ARG A 171 -10.83 -11.24 9.74
C ARG A 171 -10.96 -10.61 11.12
N HIS A 172 -12.19 -10.41 11.59
CA HIS A 172 -12.48 -9.58 12.76
C HIS A 172 -11.80 -10.15 14.03
N ASP A 173 -11.94 -11.44 14.29
CA ASP A 173 -11.27 -12.12 15.41
C ASP A 173 -9.74 -11.98 15.35
N THR A 174 -9.16 -12.17 14.17
CA THR A 174 -7.73 -12.01 13.94
C THR A 174 -7.31 -10.57 14.22
N LEU A 175 -8.02 -9.57 13.70
CA LEU A 175 -7.72 -8.16 13.91
C LEU A 175 -7.70 -7.80 15.41
N VAL A 176 -8.69 -8.26 16.17
CA VAL A 176 -8.74 -8.07 17.62
C VAL A 176 -7.56 -8.78 18.31
N SER A 177 -7.25 -10.03 17.92
CA SER A 177 -6.19 -10.82 18.53
C SER A 177 -4.78 -10.22 18.38
N ILE A 178 -4.56 -9.46 17.31
CA ILE A 178 -3.28 -8.79 17.06
C ILE A 178 -3.21 -7.37 17.67
N GLY A 179 -4.23 -6.96 18.43
CA GLY A 179 -4.30 -5.64 19.07
C GLY A 179 -4.74 -4.50 18.13
N MET A 180 -5.49 -4.82 17.08
CA MET A 180 -6.08 -3.86 16.13
C MET A 180 -5.06 -2.93 15.44
N TYR A 181 -5.53 -1.76 14.97
CA TYR A 181 -4.74 -0.74 14.28
C TYR A 181 -3.93 0.10 15.28
N GLU A 182 -2.71 0.46 14.92
CA GLU A 182 -1.85 1.32 15.75
C GLU A 182 -1.30 2.50 14.95
N GLU A 183 -0.86 3.54 15.66
CA GLU A 183 -0.12 4.67 15.10
C GLU A 183 1.39 4.34 14.99
N PRO A 184 2.15 4.96 14.06
CA PRO A 184 1.80 6.08 13.18
C PRO A 184 1.26 5.66 11.80
N VAL A 185 1.32 4.37 11.46
CA VAL A 185 0.90 3.83 10.17
C VAL A 185 0.18 2.50 10.41
N ASP A 186 -1.13 2.52 10.16
CA ASP A 186 -2.12 1.50 10.52
C ASP A 186 -1.96 0.19 9.73
N ASP A 187 -1.73 0.30 8.43
CA ASP A 187 -1.72 -0.82 7.48
C ASP A 187 -0.44 -1.67 7.57
N LEU A 188 0.74 -1.03 7.57
CA LEU A 188 2.05 -1.69 7.57
C LEU A 188 2.23 -2.60 8.78
N LEU A 189 1.82 -2.12 9.95
CA LEU A 189 2.01 -2.87 11.18
C LEU A 189 1.12 -4.10 11.25
N VAL A 190 -0.12 -4.01 10.75
CA VAL A 190 -1.02 -5.17 10.64
C VAL A 190 -0.37 -6.28 9.82
N GLY A 191 0.23 -5.97 8.67
CA GLY A 191 0.91 -6.98 7.87
C GLY A 191 2.15 -7.57 8.55
N TYR A 192 2.94 -6.78 9.28
CA TYR A 192 4.08 -7.32 10.05
C TYR A 192 3.63 -8.26 11.17
N LYS A 193 2.58 -7.88 11.92
CA LYS A 193 2.01 -8.69 13.00
C LYS A 193 1.51 -10.03 12.46
N LEU A 194 0.74 -9.98 11.37
CA LEU A 194 0.20 -11.19 10.72
C LEU A 194 1.28 -12.03 10.05
N SER A 195 2.31 -11.40 9.47
CA SER A 195 3.47 -12.12 8.91
C SER A 195 4.21 -12.88 10.01
N SER A 196 4.38 -12.26 11.18
CA SER A 196 5.02 -12.84 12.36
C SER A 196 4.18 -13.98 12.95
N ALA A 197 2.86 -13.82 12.99
CA ALA A 197 1.91 -14.87 13.41
C ALA A 197 1.83 -16.05 12.41
N GLY A 198 2.39 -15.92 11.21
CA GLY A 198 2.24 -16.94 10.17
C GLY A 198 0.82 -17.04 9.62
N ALA A 199 0.07 -15.93 9.66
CA ALA A 199 -1.31 -15.84 9.20
C ALA A 199 -1.47 -16.22 7.71
N VAL A 200 -2.64 -16.76 7.35
CA VAL A 200 -3.05 -17.05 5.97
C VAL A 200 -3.43 -15.74 5.29
N MET A 201 -2.82 -15.47 4.14
CA MET A 201 -2.98 -14.19 3.45
C MET A 201 -3.23 -14.43 1.97
N GLU A 202 -4.21 -13.74 1.41
CA GLU A 202 -4.58 -13.84 -0.01
C GLU A 202 -4.64 -12.48 -0.67
N VAL A 203 -4.55 -12.47 -1.99
CA VAL A 203 -4.68 -11.27 -2.83
C VAL A 203 -5.91 -11.41 -3.73
N LEU A 204 -6.72 -10.37 -3.83
CA LEU A 204 -7.86 -10.37 -4.75
C LEU A 204 -7.39 -10.13 -6.20
N PRO A 205 -8.07 -10.73 -7.19
CA PRO A 205 -7.77 -10.50 -8.61
C PRO A 205 -8.35 -9.18 -9.14
N VAL A 206 -8.74 -8.27 -8.24
CA VAL A 206 -9.29 -6.94 -8.53
C VAL A 206 -8.51 -5.87 -7.77
N PHE A 207 -8.66 -4.62 -8.18
CA PHE A 207 -7.87 -3.50 -7.68
C PHE A 207 -8.74 -2.43 -7.02
N ASN A 208 -8.14 -1.63 -6.13
CA ASN A 208 -8.76 -0.41 -5.63
C ASN A 208 -8.17 0.78 -6.39
N LEU A 209 -8.97 1.56 -7.12
CA LEU A 209 -8.46 2.76 -7.76
C LEU A 209 -8.34 3.88 -6.73
N VAL A 210 -7.17 4.49 -6.64
CA VAL A 210 -6.89 5.61 -5.74
C VAL A 210 -6.37 6.81 -6.51
N ASP A 211 -6.57 8.00 -5.94
CA ASP A 211 -6.12 9.23 -6.57
C ASP A 211 -4.58 9.34 -6.53
N ARG A 212 -3.99 9.90 -7.60
CA ARG A 212 -2.55 10.27 -7.58
C ARG A 212 -2.30 11.38 -6.56
N TYR A 213 -1.05 11.54 -6.14
CA TYR A 213 -0.63 12.67 -5.28
C TYR A 213 -0.84 14.05 -5.92
N SER A 214 -1.12 15.06 -5.08
CA SER A 214 -1.39 16.46 -5.50
C SER A 214 -0.20 17.19 -6.10
N GLY A 215 1.01 16.73 -5.81
CA GLY A 215 2.27 17.30 -6.25
C GLY A 215 3.44 16.41 -5.85
N THR A 216 4.62 16.67 -6.43
CA THR A 216 5.85 15.95 -6.07
C THR A 216 6.25 16.20 -4.61
N ALA A 217 5.88 17.35 -4.04
CA ALA A 217 6.05 17.62 -2.61
C ALA A 217 5.18 16.70 -1.74
N ALA A 218 3.90 16.52 -2.10
CA ALA A 218 2.99 15.62 -1.39
C ALA A 218 3.44 14.16 -1.52
N LEU A 219 3.91 13.76 -2.70
CA LEU A 219 4.58 12.47 -2.92
C LEU A 219 5.77 12.29 -1.95
N GLY A 220 6.64 13.30 -1.85
CA GLY A 220 7.77 13.26 -0.91
C GLY A 220 7.33 13.16 0.55
N LYS A 221 6.31 13.91 0.98
CA LYS A 221 5.73 13.80 2.33
C LYS A 221 5.19 12.39 2.60
N ALA A 222 4.46 11.81 1.64
CA ALA A 222 3.91 10.47 1.76
C ALA A 222 4.99 9.40 1.92
N TYR A 223 6.07 9.48 1.15
CA TYR A 223 7.20 8.55 1.30
C TYR A 223 7.99 8.80 2.60
N ALA A 224 8.06 10.02 3.11
CA ALA A 224 8.60 10.25 4.46
C ALA A 224 7.75 9.57 5.55
N LEU A 225 6.41 9.59 5.42
CA LEU A 225 5.51 8.90 6.32
C LEU A 225 5.69 7.37 6.24
N VAL A 226 5.81 6.80 5.04
CA VAL A 226 6.09 5.36 4.86
C VAL A 226 7.43 4.99 5.50
N ALA A 227 8.46 5.82 5.31
CA ALA A 227 9.77 5.66 5.96
C ALA A 227 9.68 5.65 7.49
N HIS A 228 8.93 6.58 8.06
CA HIS A 228 8.68 6.64 9.49
C HIS A 228 7.90 5.40 9.98
N GLY A 229 6.88 4.98 9.22
CA GLY A 229 6.10 3.77 9.48
C GLY A 229 6.95 2.50 9.50
N SER A 230 7.84 2.30 8.53
CA SER A 230 8.76 1.15 8.49
C SER A 230 9.70 1.14 9.70
N LEU A 231 10.25 2.29 10.12
CA LEU A 231 11.10 2.39 11.31
C LEU A 231 10.31 2.10 12.60
N ALA A 232 9.11 2.66 12.74
CA ALA A 232 8.22 2.39 13.86
C ALA A 232 7.84 0.91 13.92
N GLY A 233 7.55 0.29 12.77
CA GLY A 233 7.27 -1.14 12.63
C GLY A 233 8.46 -2.01 13.06
N CYS A 234 9.67 -1.69 12.60
CA CYS A 234 10.90 -2.38 13.04
C CYS A 234 11.10 -2.26 14.56
N ARG A 235 10.89 -1.07 15.13
CA ARG A 235 10.94 -0.88 16.59
C ARG A 235 9.92 -1.77 17.28
N ARG A 236 8.70 -1.86 16.76
CA ARG A 236 7.65 -2.69 17.35
C ARG A 236 7.98 -4.17 17.30
N LEU A 237 8.47 -4.68 16.17
CA LEU A 237 8.95 -6.06 16.03
C LEU A 237 10.08 -6.40 17.03
N LEU A 238 10.89 -5.42 17.41
CA LEU A 238 11.94 -5.55 18.42
C LEU A 238 11.41 -5.54 19.85
N THR A 239 10.46 -4.66 20.17
CA THR A 239 10.10 -4.35 21.57
C THR A 239 8.80 -4.96 22.05
N ASP A 240 7.88 -5.31 21.15
CA ASP A 240 6.56 -5.80 21.54
C ASP A 240 6.63 -7.25 22.04
N PRO A 241 6.24 -7.52 23.31
CA PRO A 241 6.31 -8.85 23.89
C PRO A 241 5.40 -9.87 23.19
N VAL A 242 4.24 -9.43 22.67
CA VAL A 242 3.30 -10.29 21.95
C VAL A 242 3.94 -10.78 20.66
N LEU A 243 4.60 -9.88 19.91
CA LEU A 243 5.27 -10.26 18.67
C LEU A 243 6.49 -11.14 18.91
N ARG A 244 7.23 -10.89 19.98
CA ARG A 244 8.37 -11.72 20.38
C ARG A 244 7.98 -13.15 20.75
N ALA A 245 6.73 -13.40 21.14
CA ALA A 245 6.23 -14.75 21.38
C ALA A 245 6.28 -15.63 20.11
N PHE A 246 6.24 -15.04 18.91
CA PHE A 246 6.39 -15.77 17.64
C PHE A 246 7.84 -16.16 17.29
N ARG A 247 8.82 -15.84 18.15
CA ARG A 247 10.23 -16.27 18.08
C ARG A 247 10.83 -16.13 16.67
N LEU A 248 11.17 -17.25 16.03
CA LEU A 248 11.85 -17.30 14.73
C LEU A 248 11.12 -16.48 13.66
N ARG A 249 9.79 -16.56 13.60
CA ARG A 249 9.01 -15.83 12.58
C ARG A 249 9.14 -14.32 12.76
N ASN A 250 9.01 -13.84 13.99
CA ASN A 250 9.20 -12.42 14.31
C ASN A 250 10.63 -11.97 13.98
N THR A 251 11.66 -12.76 14.34
CA THR A 251 13.05 -12.46 13.99
C THR A 251 13.27 -12.39 12.49
N VAL A 252 12.71 -13.33 11.71
CA VAL A 252 12.83 -13.29 10.25
C VAL A 252 12.14 -12.07 9.66
N VAL A 253 10.93 -11.74 10.12
CA VAL A 253 10.21 -10.54 9.66
C VAL A 253 11.01 -9.28 9.96
N LEU A 254 11.54 -9.15 11.19
CA LEU A 254 12.41 -8.05 11.59
C LEU A 254 13.66 -7.94 10.73
N VAL A 255 14.36 -9.05 10.47
CA VAL A 255 15.58 -9.03 9.65
C VAL A 255 15.27 -8.63 8.22
N LYS A 256 14.24 -9.23 7.61
CA LYS A 256 13.85 -8.92 6.23
C LYS A 256 13.40 -7.47 6.09
N GLU A 257 12.54 -7.00 6.99
CA GLU A 257 12.06 -5.62 6.93
C GLU A 257 13.14 -4.61 7.30
N GLY A 258 14.01 -4.94 8.26
CA GLY A 258 15.15 -4.11 8.62
C GLY A 258 16.12 -3.95 7.45
N LEU A 259 16.38 -5.02 6.69
CA LEU A 259 17.19 -4.96 5.48
C LEU A 259 16.52 -4.18 4.35
N ASP A 260 15.22 -4.39 4.10
CA ASP A 260 14.45 -3.64 3.10
C ASP A 260 14.42 -2.15 3.45
N THR A 261 14.20 -1.82 4.72
CA THR A 261 14.24 -0.46 5.25
C THR A 261 15.61 0.16 5.07
N LEU A 262 16.68 -0.52 5.52
CA LEU A 262 18.05 -0.06 5.38
C LEU A 262 18.42 0.20 3.92
N TRP A 263 18.09 -0.74 3.02
CA TRP A 263 18.37 -0.60 1.59
C TRP A 263 17.60 0.57 0.98
N TRP A 264 16.38 0.83 1.43
CA TRP A 264 15.60 1.94 0.91
C TRP A 264 16.20 3.31 1.29
N PHE A 265 16.77 3.44 2.50
CA PHE A 265 17.44 4.68 2.94
C PHE A 265 18.88 4.81 2.44
N ALA A 266 19.68 3.76 2.58
CA ALA A 266 21.11 3.78 2.29
C ALA A 266 21.44 3.46 0.83
N GLY A 267 20.57 2.68 0.15
CA GLY A 267 20.80 2.19 -1.21
C GLY A 267 21.15 3.29 -2.21
N PRO A 268 20.39 4.40 -2.30
CA PRO A 268 20.74 5.50 -3.20
C PRO A 268 22.13 6.09 -2.93
N ALA A 269 22.50 6.29 -1.67
CA ALA A 269 23.83 6.78 -1.30
C ALA A 269 24.94 5.78 -1.65
N VAL A 270 24.72 4.48 -1.39
CA VAL A 270 25.65 3.40 -1.76
C VAL A 270 25.85 3.35 -3.27
N VAL A 271 24.78 3.44 -4.06
CA VAL A 271 24.85 3.47 -5.52
C VAL A 271 25.62 4.72 -5.98
N LEU A 272 25.32 5.91 -5.46
CA LEU A 272 26.04 7.14 -5.82
C LEU A 272 27.53 7.07 -5.48
N ALA A 273 27.90 6.52 -4.32
CA ALA A 273 29.29 6.33 -3.92
C ALA A 273 30.02 5.33 -4.84
N ALA A 274 29.35 4.22 -5.23
CA ALA A 274 29.89 3.26 -6.18
C ALA A 274 30.13 3.90 -7.56
N LEU A 275 29.18 4.71 -8.05
CA LEU A 275 29.34 5.45 -9.30
C LEU A 275 30.50 6.44 -9.23
N GLY A 276 30.60 7.24 -8.15
CA GLY A 276 31.70 8.17 -7.95
C GLY A 276 33.06 7.47 -7.91
N THR A 277 33.13 6.30 -7.27
CA THR A 277 34.35 5.49 -7.22
C THR A 277 34.77 4.98 -8.60
N LEU A 278 33.82 4.52 -9.42
CA LEU A 278 34.10 4.09 -10.80
C LEU A 278 34.59 5.25 -11.67
N VAL A 279 33.97 6.43 -11.53
CA VAL A 279 34.38 7.64 -12.25
C VAL A 279 35.79 8.08 -11.84
N ALA A 280 36.08 8.14 -10.53
CA ALA A 280 37.39 8.54 -10.02
C ALA A 280 38.52 7.60 -10.46
N ARG A 281 38.21 6.32 -10.70
CA ARG A 281 39.15 5.31 -11.20
C ARG A 281 39.26 5.27 -12.74
N GLY A 282 38.56 6.15 -13.46
CA GLY A 282 38.51 6.13 -14.93
C GLY A 282 37.85 4.86 -15.51
N ALA A 283 37.08 4.12 -14.70
CA ALA A 283 36.45 2.86 -15.09
C ALA A 283 35.15 3.10 -15.87
N HIS A 284 35.23 3.87 -16.96
CA HIS A 284 34.08 4.28 -17.77
C HIS A 284 33.39 3.09 -18.46
N GLY A 285 34.13 2.06 -18.87
CA GLY A 285 33.57 0.85 -19.48
C GLY A 285 32.58 0.12 -18.55
N PRO A 286 33.00 -0.32 -17.35
CA PRO A 286 32.11 -0.92 -16.35
C PRO A 286 30.93 -0.02 -15.97
N LEU A 287 31.16 1.29 -15.84
CA LEU A 287 30.11 2.26 -15.54
C LEU A 287 29.04 2.30 -16.63
N LEU A 288 29.44 2.38 -17.90
CA LEU A 288 28.52 2.38 -19.05
C LEU A 288 27.77 1.06 -19.17
N ALA A 289 28.46 -0.07 -18.97
CA ALA A 289 27.84 -1.40 -18.98
C ALA A 289 26.77 -1.54 -17.88
N TRP A 290 27.10 -1.11 -16.66
CA TRP A 290 26.14 -1.11 -15.56
C TRP A 290 24.96 -0.18 -15.82
N ALA A 291 25.22 1.07 -16.28
CA ALA A 291 24.18 2.05 -16.56
C ALA A 291 23.23 1.56 -17.67
N PHE A 292 23.79 0.96 -18.74
CA PHE A 292 23.01 0.34 -19.80
C PHE A 292 22.17 -0.82 -19.28
N ALA A 293 22.77 -1.76 -18.54
CA ALA A 293 22.06 -2.92 -17.99
C ALA A 293 20.93 -2.50 -17.05
N ALA A 294 21.21 -1.58 -16.12
CA ALA A 294 20.24 -1.06 -15.16
C ALA A 294 19.10 -0.29 -15.84
N SER A 295 19.42 0.57 -16.81
CA SER A 295 18.43 1.34 -17.56
C SER A 295 17.57 0.43 -18.43
N SER A 296 18.18 -0.47 -19.21
CA SER A 296 17.49 -1.42 -20.06
C SER A 296 16.56 -2.33 -19.27
N TYR A 297 17.04 -2.92 -18.17
CA TYR A 297 16.19 -3.71 -17.25
C TYR A 297 15.01 -2.89 -16.74
N THR A 298 15.26 -1.67 -16.27
CA THR A 298 14.24 -0.81 -15.66
C THR A 298 13.18 -0.38 -16.68
N LEU A 299 13.60 0.02 -17.89
CA LEU A 299 12.71 0.44 -18.98
C LEU A 299 11.90 -0.73 -19.53
N LEU A 300 12.53 -1.88 -19.79
CA LEU A 300 11.83 -3.08 -20.27
C LEU A 300 10.81 -3.58 -19.25
N HIS A 301 11.18 -3.60 -17.97
CA HIS A 301 10.29 -4.00 -16.90
C HIS A 301 9.13 -3.01 -16.73
N ALA A 302 9.40 -1.70 -16.78
CA ALA A 302 8.35 -0.68 -16.73
C ALA A 302 7.40 -0.77 -17.94
N TRP A 303 7.91 -0.98 -19.14
CA TRP A 303 7.10 -1.20 -20.34
C TRP A 303 6.22 -2.46 -20.22
N TRP A 304 6.78 -3.55 -19.70
CA TRP A 304 6.02 -4.76 -19.41
C TRP A 304 4.90 -4.50 -18.39
N CYS A 305 5.19 -3.78 -17.30
CA CYS A 305 4.18 -3.36 -16.32
C CYS A 305 3.07 -2.52 -16.95
N VAL A 306 3.40 -1.54 -17.81
CA VAL A 306 2.41 -0.75 -18.56
C VAL A 306 1.49 -1.64 -19.40
N ARG A 307 2.07 -2.61 -20.14
CA ARG A 307 1.28 -3.55 -20.95
C ARG A 307 0.37 -4.42 -20.09
N ARG A 308 0.84 -4.87 -18.92
CA ARG A 308 0.03 -5.66 -17.98
C ARG A 308 -1.06 -4.82 -17.33
N ALA A 309 -0.78 -3.57 -16.96
CA ALA A 309 -1.75 -2.61 -16.43
C ALA A 309 -2.98 -2.51 -17.31
N ARG A 310 -2.78 -2.35 -18.63
CA ARG A 310 -3.88 -2.21 -19.59
C ARG A 310 -4.78 -3.44 -19.62
N ARG A 311 -4.18 -4.64 -19.58
CA ARG A 311 -4.95 -5.89 -19.52
C ARG A 311 -5.74 -6.02 -18.23
N TRP A 312 -5.17 -5.55 -17.11
CA TRP A 312 -5.85 -5.55 -15.82
C TRP A 312 -6.99 -4.55 -15.76
N LEU A 313 -6.77 -3.31 -16.22
CA LEU A 313 -7.82 -2.29 -16.31
C LEU A 313 -8.98 -2.76 -17.18
N ALA A 314 -8.70 -3.39 -18.32
CA ALA A 314 -9.74 -3.94 -19.20
C ALA A 314 -10.55 -5.08 -18.55
N ALA A 315 -9.98 -5.80 -17.58
CA ALA A 315 -10.66 -6.85 -16.84
C ALA A 315 -11.41 -6.32 -15.59
N HIS A 316 -11.12 -5.09 -15.16
CA HIS A 316 -11.69 -4.48 -13.97
C HIS A 316 -12.96 -3.71 -14.34
N ARG A 317 -14.10 -4.08 -13.75
CA ARG A 317 -15.39 -3.55 -14.17
C ARG A 317 -15.47 -2.05 -13.90
N GLY A 318 -15.71 -1.28 -14.96
CA GLY A 318 -15.77 0.18 -14.88
C GLY A 318 -14.43 0.86 -14.61
N ALA A 319 -13.27 0.17 -14.70
CA ALA A 319 -11.96 0.82 -14.59
C ALA A 319 -11.73 1.78 -15.74
N ASP A 320 -12.04 1.40 -16.98
CA ASP A 320 -11.72 2.21 -18.16
C ASP A 320 -12.39 3.59 -18.14
N ALA A 321 -13.56 3.72 -17.49
CA ALA A 321 -14.24 5.00 -17.30
C ALA A 321 -13.70 5.82 -16.11
N ARG A 322 -13.05 5.18 -15.14
CA ARG A 322 -12.62 5.79 -13.86
C ARG A 322 -11.10 6.02 -13.77
N ALA A 323 -10.32 5.24 -14.50
CA ALA A 323 -8.87 5.26 -14.52
C ALA A 323 -8.35 6.05 -15.72
N GLU A 324 -7.22 6.71 -15.55
CA GLU A 324 -6.47 7.36 -16.60
C GLU A 324 -5.39 6.37 -17.11
N PRO A 325 -5.62 5.68 -18.24
CA PRO A 325 -4.73 4.60 -18.65
C PRO A 325 -3.36 5.17 -19.08
N PRO A 326 -2.26 4.44 -18.81
CA PRO A 326 -0.95 4.84 -19.29
C PRO A 326 -0.87 4.67 -20.81
N GLY A 327 -1.14 5.76 -21.56
CA GLY A 327 -0.90 5.87 -22.99
C GLY A 327 -2.04 5.47 -23.92
N GLY A 328 -3.31 5.71 -23.57
CA GLY A 328 -4.43 5.66 -24.52
C GLY A 328 -4.41 6.83 -25.54
N PRO A 329 -5.28 6.83 -26.57
CA PRO A 329 -5.39 7.95 -27.52
C PRO A 329 -5.72 9.29 -26.85
N ALA A 330 -6.42 9.22 -25.70
CA ALA A 330 -6.73 10.35 -24.84
C ALA A 330 -5.64 10.61 -23.76
N ALA A 331 -4.54 9.84 -23.72
CA ALA A 331 -3.51 10.03 -22.72
C ALA A 331 -2.63 11.24 -23.08
N PRO A 332 -2.50 12.23 -22.19
CA PRO A 332 -1.83 13.50 -22.51
C PRO A 332 -0.30 13.39 -22.60
N VAL A 333 0.31 12.25 -22.24
CA VAL A 333 1.76 12.05 -22.25
C VAL A 333 2.14 10.77 -22.98
N ARG A 334 3.07 10.86 -23.94
CA ARG A 334 3.59 9.71 -24.70
C ARG A 334 4.33 8.73 -23.79
N VAL A 335 4.15 7.43 -24.03
CA VAL A 335 4.78 6.34 -23.24
C VAL A 335 6.30 6.48 -23.09
N PRO A 336 7.10 6.81 -24.12
CA PRO A 336 8.55 6.96 -23.96
C PRO A 336 8.95 8.02 -22.93
N VAL A 337 8.20 9.13 -22.87
CA VAL A 337 8.45 10.21 -21.90
C VAL A 337 8.15 9.74 -20.48
N LEU A 338 7.06 8.98 -20.28
CA LEU A 338 6.73 8.37 -18.99
C LEU A 338 7.80 7.38 -18.53
N LEU A 339 8.35 6.58 -19.45
CA LEU A 339 9.41 5.61 -19.15
C LEU A 339 10.72 6.31 -18.76
N LEU A 340 11.08 7.43 -19.38
CA LEU A 340 12.24 8.23 -18.96
C LEU A 340 12.00 8.87 -17.58
N ALA A 341 10.82 9.46 -17.37
CA ALA A 341 10.44 10.03 -16.08
C ALA A 341 10.38 8.98 -14.94
N PHE A 342 10.09 7.72 -15.28
CA PHE A 342 10.09 6.60 -14.35
C PHE A 342 11.48 6.36 -13.73
N LEU A 343 12.56 6.60 -14.48
CA LEU A 343 13.93 6.43 -13.98
C LEU A 343 14.27 7.37 -12.82
N PHE A 344 13.54 8.49 -12.67
CA PHE A 344 13.72 9.44 -11.57
C PHE A 344 12.93 9.08 -10.31
N GLN A 345 12.03 8.10 -10.36
CA GLN A 345 11.16 7.75 -9.22
C GLN A 345 11.93 7.36 -7.95
N PRO A 346 13.01 6.55 -8.01
CA PRO A 346 13.78 6.22 -6.81
C PRO A 346 14.33 7.46 -6.10
N LEU A 347 14.80 8.46 -6.85
CA LEU A 347 15.31 9.72 -6.30
C LEU A 347 14.18 10.54 -5.65
N LEU A 348 13.00 10.57 -6.26
CA LEU A 348 11.83 11.25 -5.67
C LEU A 348 11.35 10.57 -4.39
N HIS A 349 11.31 9.23 -4.36
CA HIS A 349 10.96 8.45 -3.17
C HIS A 349 11.97 8.64 -2.05
N TRP A 350 13.25 8.84 -2.38
CA TRP A 350 14.31 9.08 -1.41
C TRP A 350 14.37 10.54 -0.92
N ALA A 351 14.05 11.51 -1.77
CA ALA A 351 14.12 12.93 -1.43
C ALA A 351 13.20 13.32 -0.26
N GLY A 352 12.03 12.69 -0.15
CA GLY A 352 11.09 12.91 0.96
C GLY A 352 11.70 12.58 2.33
N PRO A 353 12.08 11.31 2.56
CA PRO A 353 12.76 10.90 3.79
C PRO A 353 14.05 11.68 4.09
N VAL A 354 14.88 11.98 3.09
CA VAL A 354 16.10 12.79 3.30
C VAL A 354 15.77 14.20 3.78
N ARG A 355 14.78 14.87 3.19
CA ARG A 355 14.32 16.20 3.63
C ARG A 355 13.75 16.16 5.05
N HIS A 356 13.01 15.10 5.37
CA HIS A 356 12.49 14.89 6.71
C HIS A 356 13.63 14.74 7.73
N LEU A 357 14.60 13.87 7.46
CA LEU A 357 15.78 13.68 8.32
C LEU A 357 16.57 15.00 8.49
N ALA A 358 16.82 15.73 7.40
CA ALA A 358 17.53 17.00 7.45
C ALA A 358 16.78 18.06 8.28
N ARG A 359 15.44 18.05 8.29
CA ARG A 359 14.62 18.93 9.12
C ARG A 359 14.73 18.57 10.60
N VAL A 360 14.62 17.27 10.93
CA VAL A 360 14.76 16.76 12.30
C VAL A 360 16.14 17.10 12.86
N LEU A 361 17.21 16.90 12.08
CA LEU A 361 18.57 17.24 12.49
C LEU A 361 18.78 18.74 12.71
N ARG A 362 17.94 19.61 12.13
CA ARG A 362 17.94 21.06 12.34
C ARG A 362 17.00 21.51 13.47
N GLY A 363 16.45 20.58 14.25
CA GLY A 363 15.53 20.87 15.35
C GLY A 363 14.12 21.29 14.92
N GLY A 364 13.76 21.13 13.64
CA GLY A 364 12.41 21.40 13.16
C GLY A 364 11.44 20.25 13.48
N PRO A 365 10.15 20.54 13.71
CA PRO A 365 9.16 19.50 13.98
C PRO A 365 8.97 18.57 12.76
N PRO A 366 8.66 17.29 12.99
CA PRO A 366 8.30 16.38 11.91
C PRO A 366 6.99 16.85 11.26
N VAL A 367 6.98 16.95 9.94
CA VAL A 367 5.78 17.24 9.14
C VAL A 367 5.33 15.91 8.54
N LEU A 368 4.24 15.35 9.07
CA LEU A 368 3.75 14.01 8.74
C LEU A 368 2.28 14.12 8.31
N GLY A 369 2.03 14.07 7.00
CA GLY A 369 0.67 14.08 6.47
C GLY A 369 0.64 14.04 4.94
N LYS A 370 -0.28 13.26 4.37
CA LYS A 370 -0.54 13.22 2.91
C LYS A 370 -1.23 14.51 2.42
N THR A 371 -1.92 15.22 3.31
CA THR A 371 -2.91 16.26 2.98
C THR A 371 -2.72 17.60 3.67
N GLU A 372 -1.68 17.78 4.49
CA GLU A 372 -1.37 19.10 5.06
C GLU A 372 -1.08 20.08 3.92
N ARG A 373 -2.07 20.95 3.67
CA ARG A 373 -2.01 22.09 2.76
C ARG A 373 -1.06 23.14 3.32
#